data_AF-A0A8T0EY08-F1
#
_entry.id   AF-A0A8T0EY08-F1
#
_cell.length_a   1.000
_cell.length_b   1.000
_cell.length_c   1.000
_cell.angle_alpha   90.00
_cell.angle_beta   90.00
_cell.angle_gamma   90.00
#
_symmetry.space_group_name_H-M   'P 1'
#
loop_
_entity.id
_entity.type
_entity.pdbx_description
1 polymer ?
#
loop_
_entity_poly.entity_id
_entity_poly.type
_entity_poly.pdbx_seq_one_letter_code
_entity_poly.pdbx_strand_id
1 'polypeptide(L)'
;MRILVWPTMRNRRAPFRRMLHRGSPSTERRRTLESNKKNKGIFKMFKNTKKKDLIIVAEAIGEVVPEKTNIVKLKQIIENSQAAKDDLEFVKDIIISTVEEREKIEAEERGKIEAERAREEAEKAREKERQFELEKLKLTLAHEESMRNLQATGISSPNGPPQENHAESIEQIIKSIRTLTMPIPTKSENFNLFFNILERAFETKQVKTEYKAEVLLNLLGEKCRHVLLYANESEIKDYDEIKRIVLREFQPSAKECFTNGMYSAESQHMFVQSLLITDAVHFNVCRLIWKLVVTERVSSAMQLKEV
;
A
#
# COMPACT_ATOMS: atom_id res chain seq x y z
N MET A 1 21.03 72.92 64.07
CA MET A 1 20.08 73.97 64.50
C MET A 1 18.74 73.32 64.84
N ARG A 2 18.27 73.56 66.07
CA ARG A 2 17.02 73.18 66.75
C ARG A 2 16.57 71.71 66.76
N ILE A 3 16.83 71.12 67.94
CA ILE A 3 16.37 69.83 68.46
C ILE A 3 15.03 70.01 69.19
N LEU A 4 14.15 69.01 69.00
CA LEU A 4 13.07 68.46 69.85
C LEU A 4 12.46 69.31 70.97
N VAL A 5 11.12 69.32 71.05
CA VAL A 5 10.36 69.00 72.28
C VAL A 5 9.00 68.38 71.93
N TRP A 6 8.68 67.26 72.59
CA TRP A 6 7.42 66.50 72.66
C TRP A 6 6.37 67.21 73.56
N PRO A 7 5.07 66.86 73.52
CA PRO A 7 4.55 66.00 74.62
C PRO A 7 3.38 65.04 74.29
N THR A 8 3.49 63.79 74.78
CA THR A 8 2.58 63.03 75.67
C THR A 8 1.09 63.45 75.78
N MET A 9 0.05 62.62 75.96
CA MET A 9 -0.15 61.26 76.51
C MET A 9 -1.66 60.85 76.45
N ARG A 10 -1.94 59.55 76.73
CA ARG A 10 -3.21 58.85 77.15
C ARG A 10 -3.92 58.02 76.07
N ASN A 11 -3.76 56.69 76.00
CA ASN A 11 -4.15 55.60 76.93
C ASN A 11 -5.67 55.29 76.94
N ARG A 12 -6.08 54.12 76.42
CA ARG A 12 -7.08 53.21 77.02
C ARG A 12 -7.25 51.88 76.25
N ARG A 13 -6.83 50.79 76.92
CA ARG A 13 -7.47 49.45 77.12
C ARG A 13 -7.73 48.49 75.93
N ALA A 14 -7.22 47.26 76.10
CA ALA A 14 -7.40 45.99 75.35
C ALA A 14 -8.80 45.34 75.56
N PRO A 15 -9.10 44.05 75.21
CA PRO A 15 -8.44 43.03 74.36
C PRO A 15 -9.42 42.31 73.36
N PHE A 16 -8.94 41.55 72.36
CA PHE A 16 -9.78 40.48 71.76
C PHE A 16 -8.94 39.30 71.22
N ARG A 17 -9.22 38.11 71.76
CA ARG A 17 -8.78 36.79 71.28
C ARG A 17 -9.37 36.50 69.89
N ARG A 18 -8.56 35.89 69.01
CA ARG A 18 -8.96 34.68 68.27
C ARG A 18 -7.73 33.95 67.72
N MET A 19 -7.38 32.85 68.39
CA MET A 19 -6.53 31.80 67.85
C MET A 19 -7.23 31.18 66.63
N LEU A 20 -6.56 31.19 65.48
CA LEU A 20 -6.78 30.24 64.40
C LEU A 20 -5.40 29.69 64.01
N HIS A 21 -5.15 28.45 64.40
CA HIS A 21 -4.06 27.65 63.88
C HIS A 21 -4.27 27.49 62.36
N ARG A 22 -3.62 28.36 61.56
CA ARG A 22 -3.41 28.08 60.14
C ARG A 22 -2.22 27.13 60.04
N GLY A 23 -2.46 25.92 59.54
CA GLY A 23 -1.40 24.98 59.19
C GLY A 23 -0.39 25.64 58.23
N SER A 24 0.89 25.35 58.43
CA SER A 24 1.98 25.92 57.64
C SER A 24 1.82 25.57 56.14
N PRO A 25 2.03 26.52 55.20
CA PRO A 25 1.87 26.28 53.76
C PRO A 25 2.72 25.14 53.17
N SER A 26 3.76 24.70 53.88
CA SER A 26 4.66 23.62 53.46
C SER A 26 4.05 22.22 53.61
N THR A 27 3.19 21.99 54.60
CA THR A 27 2.52 20.70 54.79
C THR A 27 1.36 20.51 53.82
N GLU A 28 0.65 21.59 53.47
CA GLU A 28 -0.41 21.58 52.45
C GLU A 28 0.14 21.16 51.07
N ARG A 29 1.27 21.78 50.64
CA ARG A 29 1.90 21.47 49.34
C ARG A 29 2.41 20.03 49.25
N ARG A 30 2.99 19.48 50.34
CA ARG A 30 3.43 18.06 50.37
C ARG A 30 2.25 17.11 50.22
N ARG A 31 1.16 17.31 50.95
CA ARG A 31 -0.06 16.48 50.81
C ARG A 31 -0.66 16.55 49.42
N THR A 32 -0.68 17.72 48.78
CA THR A 32 -1.20 17.86 47.41
C THR A 32 -0.34 17.11 46.40
N LEU A 33 0.99 17.11 46.54
CA LEU A 33 1.91 16.41 45.63
C LEU A 33 1.82 14.88 45.79
N GLU A 34 1.71 14.38 47.02
CA GLU A 34 1.49 12.95 47.29
C GLU A 34 0.15 12.47 46.76
N SER A 35 -0.91 13.26 46.95
CA SER A 35 -2.24 12.96 46.42
C SER A 35 -2.25 12.93 44.89
N ASN A 36 -1.53 13.86 44.24
CA ASN A 36 -1.44 13.90 42.78
C ASN A 36 -0.60 12.75 42.21
N LYS A 37 0.49 12.33 42.89
CA LYS A 37 1.26 11.13 42.52
C LYS A 37 0.45 9.85 42.69
N LYS A 38 -0.31 9.72 43.78
CA LYS A 38 -1.19 8.57 44.04
C LYS A 38 -2.28 8.44 42.96
N ASN A 39 -2.95 9.54 42.63
CA ASN A 39 -3.97 9.57 41.57
C ASN A 39 -3.40 9.25 40.18
N LYS A 40 -2.18 9.72 39.86
CA LYS A 40 -1.51 9.41 38.60
C LYS A 40 -1.07 7.94 38.51
N GLY A 41 -0.68 7.32 39.62
CA GLY A 41 -0.35 5.90 39.71
C GLY A 41 -1.58 4.99 39.58
N ILE A 42 -2.70 5.39 40.15
CA ILE A 42 -3.99 4.69 40.05
C ILE A 42 -4.50 4.68 38.62
N PHE A 43 -4.48 5.81 37.92
CA PHE A 43 -4.94 5.85 36.52
C PHE A 43 -4.06 5.01 35.57
N LYS A 44 -2.80 4.76 35.94
CA LYS A 44 -1.86 3.93 35.16
C LYS A 44 -2.09 2.43 35.35
N MET A 45 -2.63 1.97 36.49
CA MET A 45 -2.74 0.53 36.79
C MET A 45 -3.80 -0.19 35.92
N PHE A 46 -4.85 0.51 35.51
CA PHE A 46 -5.94 -0.09 34.71
C PHE A 46 -5.79 0.16 33.21
N LYS A 47 -4.55 0.27 32.72
CA LYS A 47 -4.30 0.45 31.28
C LYS A 47 -4.56 -0.87 30.56
N ASN A 48 -5.24 -0.83 29.41
CA ASN A 48 -5.56 -1.99 28.56
C ASN A 48 -6.41 -3.10 29.22
N THR A 49 -7.05 -2.83 30.36
CA THR A 49 -7.93 -3.81 31.03
C THR A 49 -9.33 -3.84 30.40
N LYS A 50 -9.80 -5.05 30.12
CA LYS A 50 -11.19 -5.31 29.71
C LYS A 50 -12.07 -5.57 30.94
N LYS A 51 -13.39 -5.55 30.76
CA LYS A 51 -14.35 -5.86 31.85
C LYS A 51 -14.07 -7.22 32.48
N LYS A 52 -13.76 -8.24 31.66
CA LYS A 52 -13.47 -9.60 32.11
C LYS A 52 -12.24 -9.63 33.02
N ASP A 53 -11.17 -8.95 32.63
CA ASP A 53 -9.92 -8.86 33.40
C ASP A 53 -10.18 -8.28 34.79
N LEU A 54 -10.98 -7.22 34.89
CA LEU A 54 -11.33 -6.59 36.17
C LEU A 54 -12.21 -7.47 37.06
N ILE A 55 -13.04 -8.34 36.48
CA ILE A 55 -13.83 -9.31 37.26
C ILE A 55 -12.90 -10.34 37.90
N ILE A 56 -12.01 -10.92 37.10
CA ILE A 56 -11.00 -11.90 37.57
C ILE A 56 -10.13 -11.29 38.66
N VAL A 57 -9.66 -10.06 38.47
CA VAL A 57 -8.86 -9.33 39.47
C VAL A 57 -9.64 -9.11 40.75
N ALA A 58 -10.90 -8.67 40.66
CA ALA A 58 -11.75 -8.43 41.83
C ALA A 58 -12.05 -9.72 42.61
N GLU A 59 -12.29 -10.83 41.92
CA GLU A 59 -12.43 -12.15 42.55
C GLU A 59 -11.12 -12.60 43.22
N ALA A 60 -9.97 -12.37 42.57
CA ALA A 60 -8.65 -12.74 43.11
C ALA A 60 -8.27 -11.97 44.39
N ILE A 61 -8.73 -10.72 44.53
CA ILE A 61 -8.53 -9.92 45.76
C ILE A 61 -9.61 -10.15 46.82
N GLY A 62 -10.56 -11.06 46.56
CA GLY A 62 -11.62 -11.44 47.51
C GLY A 62 -12.82 -10.48 47.56
N GLU A 63 -13.00 -9.62 46.54
CA GLU A 63 -14.15 -8.72 46.44
C GLU A 63 -15.31 -9.40 45.68
N VAL A 64 -16.54 -9.21 46.17
CA VAL A 64 -17.73 -9.76 45.51
C VAL A 64 -18.16 -8.84 44.37
N VAL A 65 -18.14 -9.35 43.14
CA VAL A 65 -18.54 -8.59 41.96
C VAL A 65 -19.99 -8.87 41.58
N PRO A 66 -20.89 -7.88 41.58
CA PRO A 66 -22.23 -8.04 41.03
C PRO A 66 -22.20 -8.22 39.51
N GLU A 67 -23.01 -9.13 38.96
CA GLU A 67 -23.03 -9.51 37.54
C GLU A 67 -23.22 -8.31 36.57
N LYS A 68 -24.00 -7.31 36.99
CA LYS A 68 -24.34 -6.13 36.17
C LYS A 68 -23.44 -4.91 36.40
N THR A 69 -22.24 -5.11 36.93
CA THR A 69 -21.34 -4.01 37.25
C THR A 69 -20.65 -3.44 36.00
N ASN A 70 -20.54 -2.11 35.94
CA ASN A 70 -19.85 -1.40 34.85
C ASN A 70 -18.34 -1.35 35.14
N ILE A 71 -17.50 -1.25 34.10
CA ILE A 71 -16.03 -1.14 34.20
C ILE A 71 -15.61 -0.06 35.22
N VAL A 72 -16.26 1.10 35.21
CA VAL A 72 -15.93 2.20 36.14
C VAL A 72 -16.15 1.80 37.59
N LYS A 73 -17.26 1.11 37.87
CA LYS A 73 -17.57 0.61 39.22
C LYS A 73 -16.61 -0.51 39.64
N LEU A 74 -16.20 -1.38 38.71
CA LEU A 74 -15.19 -2.41 38.99
C LEU A 74 -13.84 -1.81 39.37
N LYS A 75 -13.38 -0.78 38.63
CA LYS A 75 -12.16 -0.05 38.98
C LYS A 75 -12.26 0.55 40.38
N GLN A 76 -13.38 1.18 40.71
CA GLN A 76 -13.62 1.74 42.04
C GLN A 76 -13.64 0.68 43.15
N ILE A 77 -14.21 -0.50 42.91
CA ILE A 77 -14.22 -1.60 43.88
C ILE A 77 -12.78 -2.04 44.16
N ILE A 78 -11.99 -2.27 43.10
CA ILE A 78 -10.58 -2.69 43.23
C ILE A 78 -9.77 -1.60 43.93
N GLU A 79 -9.93 -0.33 43.56
CA GLU A 79 -9.23 0.81 44.16
C GLU A 79 -9.53 0.99 45.66
N ASN A 80 -10.78 0.73 46.08
CA ASN A 80 -11.21 0.91 47.46
C ASN A 80 -11.09 -0.37 48.31
N SER A 81 -10.74 -1.50 47.69
CA SER A 81 -10.53 -2.78 48.35
C SER A 81 -9.47 -2.68 49.44
N GLN A 82 -9.57 -3.56 50.43
CA GLN A 82 -8.58 -3.61 51.50
C GLN A 82 -7.20 -4.01 50.95
N ALA A 83 -7.16 -4.94 49.98
CA ALA A 83 -5.95 -5.36 49.30
C ALA A 83 -5.20 -4.18 48.63
N ALA A 84 -5.91 -3.27 47.94
CA ALA A 84 -5.29 -2.11 47.32
C ALA A 84 -4.81 -1.04 48.31
N LYS A 85 -5.37 -1.01 49.51
CA LYS A 85 -4.92 -0.11 50.59
C LYS A 85 -3.67 -0.64 51.29
N ASP A 86 -3.58 -1.97 51.44
CA ASP A 86 -2.49 -2.64 52.13
C ASP A 86 -1.27 -2.80 51.21
N ASP A 87 -1.47 -3.34 50.01
CA ASP A 87 -0.41 -3.53 49.01
C ASP A 87 -0.90 -3.19 47.59
N LEU A 88 -0.56 -1.98 47.17
CA LEU A 88 -0.91 -1.48 45.84
C LEU A 88 -0.12 -2.19 44.72
N GLU A 89 1.09 -2.67 45.01
CA GLU A 89 1.93 -3.31 43.99
C GLU A 89 1.45 -4.73 43.73
N PHE A 90 1.04 -5.45 44.77
CA PHE A 90 0.37 -6.74 44.64
C PHE A 90 -0.85 -6.69 43.70
N VAL A 91 -1.73 -5.70 43.89
CA VAL A 91 -2.92 -5.56 43.02
C VAL A 91 -2.53 -5.22 41.59
N LYS A 92 -1.46 -4.44 41.37
CA LYS A 92 -0.95 -4.18 40.01
C LYS A 92 -0.41 -5.45 39.37
N ASP A 93 0.33 -6.27 40.10
CA ASP A 93 0.90 -7.51 39.58
C ASP A 93 -0.19 -8.50 39.16
N ILE A 94 -1.29 -8.60 39.92
CA ILE A 94 -2.46 -9.40 39.51
C ILE A 94 -3.07 -8.87 38.21
N ILE A 95 -3.22 -7.54 38.09
CA ILE A 95 -3.77 -6.93 36.87
C ILE A 95 -2.86 -7.21 35.67
N ILE A 96 -1.55 -7.02 35.82
CA ILE A 96 -0.56 -7.26 34.77
C ILE A 96 -0.61 -8.73 34.34
N SER A 97 -0.52 -9.66 35.29
CA SER A 97 -0.56 -11.09 35.02
C SER A 97 -1.85 -11.53 34.32
N THR A 98 -3.01 -11.00 34.75
CA THR A 98 -4.30 -11.31 34.13
C THR A 98 -4.38 -10.79 32.69
N VAL A 99 -3.87 -9.59 32.44
CA VAL A 99 -3.84 -9.00 31.09
C VAL A 99 -2.87 -9.76 30.18
N GLU A 100 -1.69 -10.11 30.67
CA GLU A 100 -0.69 -10.88 29.92
C GLU A 100 -1.21 -12.28 29.54
N GLU A 101 -1.86 -12.98 30.47
CA GLU A 101 -2.44 -14.30 30.17
C GLU A 101 -3.55 -14.20 29.11
N ARG A 102 -4.43 -13.20 29.20
CA ARG A 102 -5.43 -12.92 28.15
C ARG A 102 -4.76 -12.67 26.81
N GLU A 103 -3.74 -11.83 26.77
CA GLU A 103 -3.05 -11.47 25.53
C GLU A 103 -2.35 -12.66 24.89
N LYS A 104 -1.78 -13.55 25.71
CA LYS A 104 -1.20 -14.81 25.27
C LYS A 104 -2.23 -15.73 24.63
N ILE A 105 -3.37 -15.96 25.29
CA ILE A 105 -4.46 -16.78 24.76
C ILE A 105 -4.98 -16.21 23.44
N GLU A 106 -5.26 -14.90 23.40
CA GLU A 106 -5.73 -14.23 22.18
C GLU A 106 -4.69 -14.29 21.05
N ALA A 107 -3.39 -14.23 21.36
CA ALA A 107 -2.32 -14.36 20.37
C ALA A 107 -2.21 -15.79 19.83
N GLU A 108 -2.33 -16.80 20.68
CA GLU A 108 -2.34 -18.21 20.27
C GLU A 108 -3.54 -18.53 19.38
N GLU A 109 -4.73 -18.03 19.71
CA GLU A 109 -5.93 -18.18 18.88
C GLU A 109 -5.77 -17.49 17.52
N ARG A 110 -5.27 -16.25 17.50
CA ARG A 110 -4.97 -15.54 16.25
C ARG A 110 -3.96 -16.30 15.39
N GLY A 111 -2.90 -16.84 16.00
CA GLY A 111 -1.88 -17.62 15.30
C GLY A 111 -2.44 -18.92 14.69
N LYS A 112 -3.35 -19.61 15.38
CA LYS A 112 -4.03 -20.81 14.83
C LYS A 112 -4.87 -20.46 13.60
N ILE A 113 -5.66 -19.38 13.68
CA ILE A 113 -6.51 -18.92 12.58
C ILE A 113 -5.67 -18.51 11.36
N GLU A 114 -4.58 -17.78 11.58
CA GLU A 114 -3.68 -17.35 10.51
C GLU A 114 -2.96 -18.54 9.85
N ALA A 115 -2.49 -19.50 10.66
CA ALA A 115 -1.88 -20.72 10.15
C ALA A 115 -2.85 -21.58 9.33
N GLU A 116 -4.11 -21.67 9.75
CA GLU A 116 -5.16 -22.38 9.01
C GLU A 116 -5.45 -21.72 7.66
N ARG A 117 -5.62 -20.38 7.64
CA ARG A 117 -5.80 -19.63 6.39
C ARG A 117 -4.61 -19.80 5.43
N ALA A 118 -3.39 -19.72 5.95
CA ALA A 118 -2.18 -19.90 5.14
C ALA A 118 -2.10 -21.32 4.54
N ARG A 119 -2.53 -22.36 5.27
CA ARG A 119 -2.61 -23.73 4.77
C ARG A 119 -3.65 -23.87 3.66
N GLU A 120 -4.84 -23.31 3.86
CA GLU A 120 -5.91 -23.34 2.86
C GLU A 120 -5.50 -22.61 1.57
N GLU A 121 -4.84 -21.46 1.69
CA GLU A 121 -4.33 -20.70 0.54
C GLU A 121 -3.22 -21.47 -0.20
N ALA A 122 -2.30 -22.11 0.52
CA ALA A 122 -1.26 -22.94 -0.08
C ALA A 122 -1.84 -24.18 -0.80
N GLU A 123 -2.88 -24.80 -0.24
CA GLU A 123 -3.57 -25.92 -0.88
C GLU A 123 -4.28 -25.49 -2.16
N LYS A 124 -4.99 -24.36 -2.13
CA LYS A 124 -5.61 -23.76 -3.33
C LYS A 124 -4.59 -23.41 -4.40
N ALA A 125 -3.41 -22.91 -4.03
CA ALA A 125 -2.34 -22.62 -4.97
C ALA A 125 -1.81 -23.92 -5.64
N ARG A 126 -1.57 -24.97 -4.86
CA ARG A 126 -1.15 -26.29 -5.38
C ARG A 126 -2.19 -26.92 -6.31
N GLU A 127 -3.48 -26.74 -6.01
CA GLU A 127 -4.55 -27.23 -6.87
C GLU A 127 -4.54 -26.50 -8.22
N LYS A 128 -4.42 -25.16 -8.21
CA LYS A 128 -4.32 -24.36 -9.43
C LYS A 128 -3.10 -24.74 -10.27
N GLU A 129 -1.95 -24.96 -9.63
CA GLU A 129 -0.73 -25.41 -10.29
C GLU A 129 -0.93 -26.79 -10.95
N ARG A 130 -1.51 -27.75 -10.24
CA ARG A 130 -1.82 -29.07 -10.80
C ARG A 130 -2.78 -28.99 -11.98
N GLN A 131 -3.80 -28.14 -11.91
CA GLN A 131 -4.74 -27.92 -13.01
C GLN A 131 -4.03 -27.35 -14.24
N PHE A 132 -3.15 -26.36 -14.04
CA PHE A 132 -2.35 -25.77 -15.10
C PHE A 132 -1.41 -26.80 -15.76
N GLU A 133 -0.74 -27.64 -14.97
CA GLU A 133 0.11 -28.72 -15.51
C GLU A 133 -0.70 -29.74 -16.32
N LEU A 134 -1.88 -30.14 -15.83
CA LEU A 134 -2.77 -31.05 -16.55
C LEU A 134 -3.25 -30.45 -17.87
N GLU A 135 -3.61 -29.17 -17.89
CA GLU A 135 -4.01 -28.47 -19.11
C GLU A 135 -2.86 -28.37 -20.10
N LYS A 136 -1.66 -28.05 -19.63
CA LYS A 136 -0.44 -28.03 -20.46
C LYS A 136 -0.18 -29.40 -21.08
N LEU A 137 -0.28 -30.48 -20.31
CA LEU A 137 -0.12 -31.85 -20.82
C LEU A 137 -1.17 -32.23 -21.86
N LYS A 138 -2.44 -31.84 -21.64
CA LYS A 138 -3.51 -32.07 -22.63
C LYS A 138 -3.22 -31.35 -23.95
N LEU A 139 -2.76 -30.11 -23.90
CA LEU A 139 -2.39 -29.35 -25.09
C LEU A 139 -1.19 -29.98 -25.81
N THR A 140 -0.17 -30.45 -25.09
CA THR A 140 0.97 -31.13 -25.71
C THR A 140 0.57 -32.45 -26.38
N LEU A 141 -0.30 -33.23 -25.74
CA LEU A 141 -0.81 -34.48 -26.33
C LEU A 141 -1.65 -34.20 -27.58
N ALA A 142 -2.57 -33.23 -27.52
CA ALA A 142 -3.36 -32.84 -28.69
C ALA A 142 -2.49 -32.35 -29.85
N HIS A 143 -1.40 -31.61 -29.54
CA HIS A 143 -0.44 -31.19 -30.54
C HIS A 143 0.31 -32.38 -31.17
N GLU A 144 0.81 -33.31 -30.36
CA GLU A 144 1.46 -34.53 -30.86
C GLU A 144 0.53 -35.42 -31.68
N GLU A 145 -0.73 -35.58 -31.26
CA GLU A 145 -1.75 -36.31 -32.02
C GLU A 145 -2.03 -35.65 -33.36
N SER A 146 -2.14 -34.32 -33.41
CA SER A 146 -2.30 -33.60 -34.68
C SER A 146 -1.11 -33.80 -35.62
N MET A 147 0.12 -33.78 -35.08
CA MET A 147 1.35 -34.03 -35.84
C MET A 147 1.43 -35.46 -36.37
N ARG A 148 1.01 -36.46 -35.57
CA ARG A 148 0.95 -37.86 -36.03
C ARG A 148 -0.13 -38.07 -37.09
N ASN A 149 -1.29 -37.45 -36.96
CA ASN A 149 -2.36 -37.55 -37.96
C ASN A 149 -1.93 -36.94 -39.30
N LEU A 150 -1.21 -35.82 -39.29
CA LEU A 150 -0.64 -35.21 -40.50
C LEU A 150 0.38 -36.13 -41.20
N GLN A 151 1.18 -36.87 -40.43
CA GLN A 151 2.13 -37.86 -40.98
C GLN A 151 1.45 -39.15 -41.47
N ALA A 152 0.32 -39.54 -40.89
CA ALA A 152 -0.45 -40.72 -41.30
C ALA A 152 -1.24 -40.51 -42.61
N THR A 153 -1.65 -39.27 -42.92
CA THR A 153 -2.23 -38.88 -44.22
C THR A 153 -1.16 -38.60 -45.29
N GLY A 154 -0.16 -39.46 -45.40
CA GLY A 154 0.78 -39.45 -46.51
C GLY A 154 0.06 -39.65 -47.84
N ILE A 155 -0.34 -38.56 -48.50
CA ILE A 155 -0.71 -38.57 -49.92
C ILE A 155 0.59 -38.45 -50.70
N SER A 156 1.09 -39.61 -51.12
CA SER A 156 1.85 -39.72 -52.35
C SER A 156 0.90 -39.48 -53.53
N SER A 157 1.11 -38.40 -54.29
CA SER A 157 0.68 -38.37 -55.69
C SER A 157 1.56 -37.39 -56.50
N PRO A 158 2.17 -37.85 -57.61
CA PRO A 158 2.99 -37.03 -58.49
C PRO A 158 2.13 -36.30 -59.52
N ASN A 159 2.58 -35.11 -59.93
CA ASN A 159 2.09 -34.29 -61.04
C ASN A 159 0.81 -33.45 -60.79
N GLY A 160 1.05 -32.21 -60.36
CA GLY A 160 0.18 -31.04 -60.50
C GLY A 160 1.05 -29.77 -60.41
N PRO A 161 0.70 -28.65 -61.08
CA PRO A 161 1.59 -27.49 -61.22
C PRO A 161 1.88 -26.81 -59.87
N PRO A 162 2.98 -26.04 -59.73
CA PRO A 162 3.46 -25.56 -58.44
C PRO A 162 2.43 -24.61 -57.81
N GLN A 163 1.76 -25.09 -56.75
CA GLN A 163 0.95 -24.25 -55.89
C GLN A 163 1.91 -23.72 -54.81
N GLU A 164 2.27 -22.44 -54.92
CA GLU A 164 3.22 -21.78 -54.03
C GLU A 164 2.77 -21.86 -52.56
N ASN A 165 3.66 -22.36 -51.71
CA ASN A 165 3.50 -22.54 -50.27
C ASN A 165 3.35 -21.18 -49.55
N HIS A 166 2.11 -20.74 -49.36
CA HIS A 166 1.77 -19.48 -48.68
C HIS A 166 2.36 -19.38 -47.25
N ALA A 167 2.41 -20.51 -46.51
CA ALA A 167 3.01 -20.59 -45.18
C ALA A 167 4.54 -20.38 -45.19
N GLU A 168 5.24 -20.91 -46.21
CA GLU A 168 6.69 -20.69 -46.36
C GLU A 168 7.00 -19.22 -46.68
N SER A 169 6.10 -18.54 -47.39
CA SER A 169 6.21 -17.10 -47.71
C SER A 169 6.09 -16.23 -46.45
N ILE A 170 5.11 -16.50 -45.56
CA ILE A 170 4.94 -15.75 -44.31
C ILE A 170 6.13 -15.98 -43.36
N GLU A 171 6.61 -17.22 -43.23
CA GLU A 171 7.79 -17.49 -42.41
C GLU A 171 9.04 -16.75 -42.91
N GLN A 172 9.24 -16.66 -44.22
CA GLN A 172 10.33 -15.90 -44.81
C GLN A 172 10.17 -14.40 -44.54
N ILE A 173 8.94 -13.87 -44.63
CA ILE A 173 8.63 -12.49 -44.26
C ILE A 173 8.98 -12.26 -42.79
N ILE A 174 8.50 -13.10 -41.86
CA ILE A 174 8.78 -13.00 -40.43
C ILE A 174 10.29 -13.04 -40.16
N LYS A 175 11.02 -13.99 -40.76
CA LYS A 175 12.48 -14.10 -40.62
C LYS A 175 13.18 -12.83 -41.11
N SER A 176 12.77 -12.29 -42.26
CA SER A 176 13.35 -11.08 -42.84
C SER A 176 13.02 -9.79 -42.08
N ILE A 177 11.85 -9.71 -41.47
CA ILE A 177 11.46 -8.57 -40.63
C ILE A 177 12.20 -8.66 -39.30
N ARG A 178 12.31 -9.85 -38.70
CA ARG A 178 13.01 -10.07 -37.42
C ARG A 178 14.48 -9.65 -37.48
N THR A 179 15.15 -9.76 -38.63
CA THR A 179 16.54 -9.26 -38.80
C THR A 179 16.63 -7.74 -38.97
N LEU A 180 15.55 -7.07 -39.37
CA LEU A 180 15.49 -5.62 -39.55
C LEU A 180 14.91 -4.88 -38.33
N THR A 181 14.28 -5.62 -37.42
CA THR A 181 13.70 -5.07 -36.20
C THR A 181 14.59 -5.31 -34.99
N MET A 182 14.43 -4.47 -33.97
CA MET A 182 14.99 -4.75 -32.65
C MET A 182 14.22 -5.89 -31.95
N PRO A 183 14.84 -6.64 -31.02
CA PRO A 183 14.11 -7.62 -30.22
C PRO A 183 12.96 -6.96 -29.44
N ILE A 184 11.95 -7.76 -29.08
CA ILE A 184 10.79 -7.27 -28.33
C ILE A 184 11.27 -6.50 -27.09
N PRO A 185 10.86 -5.23 -26.92
CA PRO A 185 11.30 -4.46 -25.77
C PRO A 185 10.80 -5.07 -24.46
N THR A 186 11.68 -5.11 -23.46
CA THR A 186 11.30 -5.46 -22.08
C THR A 186 10.75 -4.26 -21.33
N LYS A 187 11.33 -3.08 -21.59
CA LYS A 187 10.92 -1.79 -21.01
C LYS A 187 9.87 -1.11 -21.87
N SER A 188 8.94 -0.44 -21.19
CA SER A 188 7.77 0.21 -21.77
C SER A 188 8.12 1.40 -22.68
N GLU A 189 9.16 2.16 -22.33
CA GLU A 189 9.65 3.34 -23.05
C GLU A 189 10.07 3.04 -24.51
N ASN A 190 10.48 1.79 -24.78
CA ASN A 190 11.07 1.39 -26.06
C ASN A 190 10.05 0.85 -27.07
N PHE A 191 8.78 0.70 -26.69
CA PHE A 191 7.75 0.16 -27.59
C PHE A 191 7.44 1.09 -28.78
N ASN A 192 7.46 2.41 -28.57
CA ASN A 192 7.28 3.37 -29.67
C ASN A 192 8.41 3.25 -30.71
N LEU A 193 9.65 3.14 -30.24
CA LEU A 193 10.81 2.93 -31.11
C LEU A 193 10.72 1.60 -31.87
N PHE A 194 10.30 0.54 -31.19
CA PHE A 194 10.07 -0.77 -31.81
C PHE A 194 9.05 -0.69 -32.95
N PHE A 195 7.89 -0.06 -32.74
CA PHE A 195 6.88 0.08 -33.79
C PHE A 195 7.37 0.93 -34.96
N ASN A 196 8.08 2.03 -34.69
CA ASN A 196 8.64 2.87 -35.76
C ASN A 196 9.64 2.10 -36.65
N ILE A 197 10.46 1.22 -36.05
CA ILE A 197 11.40 0.37 -36.79
C ILE A 197 10.63 -0.74 -37.54
N LEU A 198 9.63 -1.33 -36.91
CA LEU A 198 8.80 -2.38 -37.50
C LEU A 198 8.03 -1.88 -38.73
N GLU A 199 7.41 -0.70 -38.65
CA GLU A 199 6.67 -0.11 -39.77
C GLU A 199 7.58 0.20 -40.95
N ARG A 200 8.77 0.73 -40.68
CA ARG A 200 9.82 0.90 -41.71
C ARG A 200 10.26 -0.43 -42.32
N ALA A 201 10.36 -1.49 -41.52
CA ALA A 201 10.68 -2.82 -42.02
C ALA A 201 9.54 -3.36 -42.93
N PHE A 202 8.28 -3.12 -42.58
CA PHE A 202 7.13 -3.49 -43.42
C PHE A 202 7.12 -2.75 -44.75
N GLU A 203 7.44 -1.45 -44.76
CA GLU A 203 7.56 -0.66 -45.99
C GLU A 203 8.73 -1.17 -46.85
N THR A 204 9.88 -1.44 -46.23
CA THR A 204 11.09 -1.91 -46.92
C THR A 204 10.88 -3.28 -47.58
N LYS A 205 10.10 -4.16 -46.95
CA LYS A 205 9.79 -5.50 -47.45
C LYS A 205 8.46 -5.58 -48.21
N GLN A 206 7.77 -4.45 -48.38
CA GLN A 206 6.46 -4.36 -49.05
C GLN A 206 5.45 -5.39 -48.51
N VAL A 207 5.39 -5.53 -47.18
CA VAL A 207 4.50 -6.48 -46.53
C VAL A 207 3.05 -6.05 -46.74
N LYS A 208 2.25 -6.94 -47.33
CA LYS A 208 0.81 -6.70 -47.54
C LYS A 208 0.10 -6.51 -46.21
N THR A 209 -0.89 -5.62 -46.18
CA THR A 209 -1.64 -5.25 -44.97
C THR A 209 -2.25 -6.47 -44.26
N GLU A 210 -2.72 -7.45 -45.02
CA GLU A 210 -3.28 -8.72 -44.52
C GLU A 210 -2.31 -9.53 -43.64
N TYR A 211 -1.00 -9.41 -43.83
CA TYR A 211 0.00 -10.16 -43.05
C TYR A 211 0.63 -9.37 -41.90
N LYS A 212 0.42 -8.05 -41.82
CA LYS A 212 1.07 -7.20 -40.82
C LYS A 212 0.68 -7.57 -39.39
N ALA A 213 -0.60 -7.86 -39.17
CA ALA A 213 -1.13 -8.32 -37.89
C ALA A 213 -0.48 -9.65 -37.45
N GLU A 214 -0.50 -10.63 -38.34
CA GLU A 214 0.05 -11.97 -38.08
C GLU A 214 1.57 -11.94 -37.81
N VAL A 215 2.32 -11.14 -38.58
CA VAL A 215 3.76 -10.92 -38.36
C VAL A 215 3.99 -10.26 -37.00
N LEU A 216 3.22 -9.24 -36.63
CA LEU A 216 3.35 -8.56 -35.34
C LEU A 216 3.07 -9.52 -34.17
N LEU A 217 1.99 -10.32 -34.23
CA LEU A 217 1.65 -11.29 -33.18
C LEU A 217 2.75 -12.34 -33.00
N ASN A 218 3.36 -12.80 -34.11
CA ASN A 218 4.48 -13.73 -34.04
C ASN A 218 5.73 -13.10 -33.41
N LEU A 219 6.03 -11.84 -33.74
CA LEU A 219 7.15 -11.12 -33.16
C LEU A 219 6.96 -10.90 -31.65
N LEU A 220 5.75 -10.61 -31.19
CA LEU A 220 5.44 -10.39 -29.77
C LEU A 220 5.70 -11.61 -28.88
N GLY A 221 5.69 -12.82 -29.46
CA GLY A 221 6.01 -14.06 -28.74
C GLY A 221 5.10 -14.26 -27.53
N GLU A 222 5.69 -14.46 -26.35
CA GLU A 222 4.94 -14.68 -25.10
C GLU A 222 4.07 -13.48 -24.69
N LYS A 223 4.47 -12.25 -25.05
CA LYS A 223 3.69 -11.04 -24.76
C LYS A 223 2.39 -10.97 -25.57
N CYS A 224 2.28 -11.75 -26.63
CA CYS A 224 1.06 -11.88 -27.44
C CYS A 224 -0.14 -12.36 -26.60
N ARG A 225 0.09 -13.15 -25.53
CA ARG A 225 -0.99 -13.62 -24.64
C ARG A 225 -1.80 -12.47 -24.02
N HIS A 226 -1.13 -11.38 -23.64
CA HIS A 226 -1.80 -10.19 -23.11
C HIS A 226 -2.64 -9.48 -24.17
N VAL A 227 -2.18 -9.47 -25.42
CA VAL A 227 -2.95 -8.89 -26.53
C VAL A 227 -4.19 -9.72 -26.82
N LEU A 228 -4.05 -11.05 -26.88
CA LEU A 228 -5.15 -11.99 -27.13
C LEU A 228 -6.22 -11.98 -26.02
N LEU A 229 -5.86 -11.56 -24.80
CA LEU A 229 -6.82 -11.41 -23.70
C LEU A 229 -7.80 -10.25 -23.93
N TYR A 230 -7.35 -9.19 -24.60
CA TYR A 230 -8.13 -7.95 -24.75
C TYR A 230 -8.69 -7.72 -26.15
N ALA A 231 -8.28 -8.51 -27.14
CA ALA A 231 -8.68 -8.37 -28.54
C ALA A 231 -9.78 -9.38 -28.92
N ASN A 232 -10.79 -8.94 -29.66
CA ASN A 232 -11.81 -9.80 -30.25
C ASN A 232 -11.31 -10.48 -31.55
N GLU A 233 -11.99 -11.54 -32.03
CA GLU A 233 -11.57 -12.30 -33.22
C GLU A 233 -11.44 -11.45 -34.50
N SER A 234 -12.23 -10.39 -34.64
CA SER A 234 -12.15 -9.43 -35.75
C SER A 234 -10.98 -8.45 -35.61
N GLU A 235 -10.62 -8.10 -34.38
CA GLU A 235 -9.59 -7.12 -34.02
C GLU A 235 -8.17 -7.72 -34.13
N ILE A 236 -8.04 -9.04 -33.94
CA ILE A 236 -6.78 -9.79 -34.07
C ILE A 236 -6.24 -9.80 -35.51
N LYS A 237 -7.08 -9.49 -36.50
CA LYS A 237 -6.66 -9.39 -37.91
C LYS A 237 -6.22 -7.98 -38.30
N ASP A 238 -6.49 -6.99 -37.46
CA ASP A 238 -6.16 -5.59 -37.72
C ASP A 238 -4.86 -5.19 -37.00
N TYR A 239 -3.88 -4.77 -37.79
CA TYR A 239 -2.58 -4.33 -37.28
C TYR A 239 -2.71 -3.12 -36.35
N ASP A 240 -3.54 -2.14 -36.71
CA ASP A 240 -3.65 -0.88 -35.96
C ASP A 240 -4.33 -1.10 -34.60
N GLU A 241 -5.25 -2.06 -34.54
CA GLU A 241 -5.90 -2.46 -33.29
C GLU A 241 -4.92 -3.17 -32.35
N ILE A 242 -4.18 -4.16 -32.87
CA ILE A 242 -3.16 -4.86 -32.10
C ILE A 242 -2.10 -3.87 -31.60
N LYS A 243 -1.61 -2.97 -32.46
CA LYS A 243 -0.66 -1.92 -32.09
C LYS A 243 -1.20 -1.07 -30.93
N ARG A 244 -2.48 -0.69 -30.98
CA ARG A 244 -3.11 0.10 -29.92
C ARG A 244 -3.21 -0.65 -28.60
N ILE A 245 -3.59 -1.93 -28.63
CA ILE A 245 -3.66 -2.77 -27.44
C ILE A 245 -2.28 -2.95 -26.81
N VAL A 246 -1.25 -3.21 -27.62
CA VAL A 246 0.14 -3.33 -27.17
C VAL A 246 0.62 -2.02 -26.53
N LEU A 247 0.37 -0.88 -27.15
CA LEU A 247 0.76 0.41 -26.59
C LEU A 247 -0.01 0.72 -25.30
N ARG A 248 -1.30 0.42 -25.22
CA ARG A 248 -2.08 0.61 -23.98
C ARG A 248 -1.52 -0.22 -22.81
N GLU A 249 -1.16 -1.47 -23.06
CA GLU A 249 -0.71 -2.40 -22.03
C GLU A 249 0.76 -2.20 -21.64
N PHE A 250 1.61 -1.88 -22.62
CA PHE A 250 3.06 -1.89 -22.43
C PHE A 250 3.72 -0.51 -22.53
N GLN A 251 3.01 0.58 -22.79
CA GLN A 251 3.58 1.94 -22.71
C GLN A 251 3.53 2.42 -21.25
N PRO A 252 4.54 3.18 -20.77
CA PRO A 252 4.53 3.61 -19.38
C PRO A 252 3.37 4.58 -19.16
N SER A 253 2.67 4.41 -18.05
CA SER A 253 1.65 5.36 -17.64
C SER A 253 2.30 6.73 -17.37
N ALA A 254 1.54 7.82 -17.52
CA ALA A 254 2.04 9.17 -17.22
C ALA A 254 2.64 9.29 -15.80
N LYS A 255 2.17 8.47 -14.86
CA LYS A 255 2.66 8.36 -13.49
C LYS A 255 4.04 7.69 -13.41
N GLU A 256 4.28 6.64 -14.18
CA GLU A 256 5.58 5.94 -14.23
C GLU A 256 6.65 6.77 -14.94
N CYS A 257 6.26 7.53 -15.98
CA CYS A 257 7.14 8.52 -16.60
C CYS A 257 7.62 9.57 -15.59
N PHE A 258 6.73 9.98 -14.66
CA PHE A 258 7.05 10.95 -13.60
C PHE A 258 8.04 10.39 -12.57
N THR A 259 7.90 9.13 -12.17
CA THR A 259 8.78 8.51 -11.18
C THR A 259 10.14 8.12 -11.73
N ASN A 260 10.25 7.85 -13.04
CA ASN A 260 11.48 7.36 -13.67
C ASN A 260 12.31 8.45 -14.34
N GLY A 261 11.91 9.72 -14.27
CA GLY A 261 12.72 10.87 -14.73
C GLY A 261 12.86 11.02 -16.25
N MET A 262 12.01 10.35 -17.05
CA MET A 262 12.03 10.39 -18.51
C MET A 262 11.37 11.67 -19.06
N TYR A 263 12.10 12.79 -19.01
CA TYR A 263 11.66 14.06 -19.62
C TYR A 263 12.31 14.27 -20.99
N SER A 264 11.62 13.87 -22.06
CA SER A 264 11.86 14.37 -23.42
C SER A 264 10.82 15.45 -23.76
N ALA A 265 11.18 16.43 -24.60
CA ALA A 265 10.28 17.50 -25.05
C ALA A 265 8.98 16.96 -25.69
N GLU A 266 9.02 15.77 -26.29
CA GLU A 266 7.84 15.09 -26.85
C GLU A 266 6.89 14.57 -25.75
N SER A 267 7.43 14.14 -24.61
CA SER A 267 6.64 13.72 -23.44
C SER A 267 5.85 14.87 -22.83
N GLN A 268 6.33 16.12 -22.99
CA GLN A 268 5.61 17.31 -22.53
C GLN A 268 4.35 17.59 -23.36
N HIS A 269 4.39 17.32 -24.67
CA HIS A 269 3.23 17.51 -25.56
C HIS A 269 2.11 16.50 -25.26
N MET A 270 2.49 15.24 -25.03
CA MET A 270 1.56 14.17 -24.59
C MET A 270 0.91 14.49 -23.24
N PHE A 271 1.67 15.07 -22.31
CA PHE A 271 1.15 15.51 -21.00
C PHE A 271 0.13 16.64 -21.14
N VAL A 272 0.41 17.65 -21.97
CA VAL A 272 -0.51 18.77 -22.20
C VAL A 272 -1.77 18.31 -22.94
N GLN A 273 -1.66 17.42 -23.93
CA GLN A 273 -2.85 16.88 -24.61
C GLN A 273 -3.71 15.99 -23.73
N SER A 274 -3.12 15.16 -22.86
CA SER A 274 -3.84 14.31 -21.91
C SER A 274 -4.56 15.13 -20.82
N LEU A 275 -3.93 16.19 -20.30
CA LEU A 275 -4.55 17.07 -19.29
C LEU A 275 -5.63 17.99 -19.87
N LEU A 276 -5.53 18.42 -21.13
CA LEU A 276 -6.51 19.33 -21.73
C LEU A 276 -7.88 18.65 -22.01
N ILE A 277 -7.93 17.32 -21.98
CA ILE A 277 -9.17 16.55 -22.15
C ILE A 277 -10.01 16.54 -20.85
N THR A 278 -9.43 16.91 -19.70
CA THR A 278 -10.11 16.87 -18.40
C THR A 278 -10.10 18.22 -17.67
N ASP A 279 -11.16 18.98 -17.95
CA ASP A 279 -11.79 20.01 -17.12
C ASP A 279 -11.05 21.32 -16.80
N ALA A 280 -11.74 22.45 -17.03
CA ALA A 280 -11.21 23.82 -16.92
C ALA A 280 -10.74 24.22 -15.51
N VAL A 281 -11.10 23.45 -14.48
CA VAL A 281 -10.69 23.66 -13.09
C VAL A 281 -9.23 23.22 -12.86
N HIS A 282 -8.74 22.23 -13.61
CA HIS A 282 -7.37 21.74 -13.49
C HIS A 282 -6.33 22.72 -14.05
N PHE A 283 -6.70 23.50 -15.08
CA PHE A 283 -5.80 24.48 -15.70
C PHE A 283 -5.32 25.54 -14.70
N ASN A 284 -6.18 25.99 -13.79
CA ASN A 284 -5.82 26.99 -12.78
C ASN A 284 -4.92 26.42 -11.68
N VAL A 285 -5.13 25.15 -11.29
CA VAL A 285 -4.30 24.47 -10.30
C VAL A 285 -2.91 24.18 -10.87
N CYS A 286 -2.83 23.68 -12.11
CA CYS A 286 -1.54 23.45 -12.79
C CYS A 286 -0.78 24.75 -13.07
N ARG A 287 -1.47 25.85 -13.40
CA ARG A 287 -0.86 27.19 -13.54
C ARG A 287 -0.33 27.72 -12.20
N LEU A 288 -1.00 27.43 -11.08
CA LEU A 288 -0.52 27.80 -9.74
C LEU A 288 0.73 26.99 -9.35
N ILE A 289 0.71 25.67 -9.61
CA ILE A 289 1.85 24.77 -9.35
C ILE A 289 3.05 25.15 -10.22
N TRP A 290 2.83 25.46 -11.50
CA TRP A 290 3.90 25.96 -12.39
C TRP A 290 4.50 27.26 -11.85
N LYS A 291 3.66 28.21 -11.42
CA LYS A 291 4.14 29.46 -10.81
C LYS A 291 4.97 29.20 -9.56
N LEU A 292 4.53 28.31 -8.67
CA LEU A 292 5.23 27.94 -7.44
C LEU A 292 6.59 27.29 -7.72
N VAL A 293 6.62 26.31 -8.63
CA VAL A 293 7.84 25.57 -9.00
C VAL A 293 8.86 26.46 -9.71
N VAL A 294 8.40 27.39 -10.55
CA VAL A 294 9.28 28.36 -11.21
C VAL A 294 9.82 29.40 -10.21
N THR A 295 9.00 29.88 -9.26
CA THR A 295 9.47 30.83 -8.24
C THR A 295 10.46 30.21 -7.25
N GLU A 296 10.26 28.95 -6.83
CA GLU A 296 11.22 28.25 -5.96
C GLU A 296 12.56 28.01 -6.67
N ARG A 297 12.53 27.63 -7.96
CA ARG A 297 13.77 27.45 -8.73
C ARG A 297 14.54 28.75 -8.96
N VAL A 298 13.85 29.87 -9.15
CA VAL A 298 14.52 31.19 -9.25
C VAL A 298 15.12 31.60 -7.90
N SER A 299 14.45 31.30 -6.79
CA SER A 299 14.95 31.61 -5.44
C SER A 299 16.17 30.75 -5.05
N SER A 300 16.17 29.45 -5.39
CA SER A 300 17.33 28.57 -5.18
C SER A 300 18.50 28.90 -6.11
N ALA A 301 18.24 29.40 -7.32
CA ALA A 301 19.29 29.83 -8.25
C ALA A 301 19.94 31.17 -7.85
N MET A 302 19.24 32.03 -7.10
CA MET A 302 19.83 33.28 -6.56
C MET A 302 20.72 33.03 -5.34
N GLN A 303 20.42 32.06 -4.47
CA GLN A 303 21.28 31.74 -3.32
C GLN A 303 22.60 31.03 -3.68
N LEU A 304 22.71 30.45 -4.88
CA LEU A 304 23.94 29.81 -5.36
C LEU A 304 24.92 30.78 -6.05
N LYS A 305 24.61 32.09 -6.13
CA LYS A 305 25.47 33.10 -6.76
C LYS A 305 26.14 34.07 -5.78
N GLU A 306 25.91 33.95 -4.47
CA GLU A 306 26.50 34.83 -3.44
C GLU A 306 27.55 34.14 -2.52
N VAL A 307 28.21 33.08 -2.99
CA VAL A 307 29.40 32.52 -2.31
C VAL A 307 30.60 32.51 -3.24
#